data_AF-A0A6B1FK45-F1
#
_entry.id   AF-A0A6B1FK45-F1
#
_cell.length_a   1.000
_cell.length_b   1.000
_cell.length_c   1.000
_cell.angle_alpha   90.00
_cell.angle_beta   90.00
_cell.angle_gamma   90.00
#
_symmetry.space_group_name_H-M   'P 1'
#
loop_
_entity.id
_entity.type
_entity.pdbx_description
1 polymer ?
#
loop_
_entity_poly.entity_id
_entity_poly.type
_entity_poly.pdbx_seq_one_letter_code
_entity_poly.pdbx_strand_id
1 'polypeptide(L)'
;MEKFTNSWNPPYKPSTTDKISDSLHDQGPLKPRLREGTHILASQKTKLDGIISKMDYHDQKMLRDVAKAKQSGNMYQAKTLANELAQARETKRMMQSLRIMIEKTEHRFVAYDGIGDMAVTIEPIIVLMKNLKSSLRGFLPSVAGEVTEMTEMLGSYMSQTQNQIEFNVNTSSLTLDVENIMSEAAAVASDSVNARLPSTPAEVNRVTTSNNTI
;
A
#
# COMPACT_ATOMS: atom_id res chain seq x y z
N MET A 1 -73.68 -0.95 14.89
CA MET A 1 -73.16 -0.15 13.78
C MET A 1 -71.91 0.56 14.29
N GLU A 2 -70.74 -0.02 13.96
CA GLU A 2 -69.64 0.62 13.18
C GLU A 2 -68.65 1.35 14.11
N LYS A 3 -67.59 0.67 14.60
CA LYS A 3 -66.24 0.49 13.99
C LYS A 3 -65.60 1.81 13.53
N PHE A 4 -64.49 2.21 14.18
CA PHE A 4 -63.16 2.40 13.57
C PHE A 4 -62.14 2.81 14.65
N THR A 5 -61.37 1.83 15.10
CA THR A 5 -60.05 2.03 15.70
C THR A 5 -59.02 2.16 14.58
N ASN A 6 -58.04 3.07 14.68
CA ASN A 6 -56.65 2.92 14.19
C ASN A 6 -55.91 4.26 14.32
N SER A 7 -55.05 4.41 15.33
CA SER A 7 -53.60 4.16 15.24
C SER A 7 -52.87 5.17 14.33
N TRP A 8 -52.53 6.33 14.88
CA TRP A 8 -51.48 7.19 14.34
C TRP A 8 -50.30 7.20 15.30
N ASN A 9 -49.47 6.16 15.19
CA ASN A 9 -48.06 6.27 15.51
C ASN A 9 -47.34 5.71 14.28
N PRO A 10 -46.69 6.54 13.45
CA PRO A 10 -45.96 6.01 12.31
C PRO A 10 -44.85 5.09 12.86
N PRO A 11 -44.69 3.85 12.37
CA PRO A 11 -43.57 3.04 12.77
C PRO A 11 -42.29 3.77 12.33
N TYR A 12 -41.40 4.04 13.29
CA TYR A 12 -40.01 4.41 13.01
C TYR A 12 -39.41 3.31 12.13
N LYS A 13 -39.34 3.56 10.83
CA LYS A 13 -38.60 2.71 9.90
C LYS A 13 -37.13 3.08 10.10
N PRO A 14 -36.26 2.15 10.50
CA PRO A 14 -34.83 2.43 10.48
C PRO A 14 -34.47 2.81 9.05
N SER A 15 -33.94 4.02 8.90
CA SER A 15 -33.53 4.56 7.62
C SER A 15 -32.46 3.66 7.02
N THR A 16 -32.63 3.27 5.76
CA THR A 16 -31.63 2.56 4.95
C THR A 16 -30.38 3.41 4.66
N THR A 17 -30.15 4.48 5.41
CA THR A 17 -28.96 5.34 5.34
C THR A 17 -27.86 4.92 6.33
N ASP A 18 -28.18 4.12 7.36
CA ASP A 18 -27.16 3.63 8.30
C ASP A 18 -26.36 2.43 7.77
N LYS A 19 -26.75 1.89 6.61
CA LYS A 19 -26.02 0.79 5.94
C LYS A 19 -25.05 1.26 4.85
N ILE A 20 -24.95 2.57 4.62
CA ILE A 20 -24.12 3.14 3.54
C ILE A 20 -22.83 3.76 4.10
N SER A 21 -22.76 4.07 5.40
CA SER A 21 -21.52 4.50 6.05
C SER A 21 -20.50 3.37 6.26
N ASP A 22 -20.93 2.11 6.17
CA ASP A 22 -20.06 0.93 6.30
C ASP A 22 -19.47 0.46 4.95
N SER A 23 -19.88 1.09 3.84
CA SER A 23 -19.40 0.76 2.48
C SER A 23 -18.33 1.73 1.95
N LEU A 24 -17.95 2.73 2.75
CA LEU A 24 -16.92 3.72 2.40
C LEU A 24 -15.49 3.31 2.82
N HIS A 25 -15.30 2.07 3.25
CA HIS A 25 -13.99 1.47 3.51
C HIS A 25 -13.66 0.31 2.57
N ASP A 26 -14.25 0.26 1.37
CA ASP A 26 -13.91 -0.77 0.38
C ASP A 26 -12.59 -0.42 -0.32
N GLN A 27 -11.51 -0.39 0.47
CA GLN A 27 -10.19 -0.72 -0.04
C GLN A 27 -10.30 -2.14 -0.60
N GLY A 28 -10.35 -2.29 -1.93
CA GLY A 28 -10.40 -3.62 -2.55
C GLY A 28 -9.43 -4.58 -1.84
N PRO A 29 -9.84 -5.81 -1.52
CA PRO A 29 -9.50 -6.43 -0.25
C PRO A 29 -7.98 -6.47 -0.03
N LEU A 30 -7.52 -5.72 0.99
CA LEU A 30 -6.11 -5.60 1.39
C LEU A 30 -5.46 -6.97 1.58
N LYS A 31 -6.22 -7.92 2.11
CA LYS A 31 -5.78 -9.28 2.46
C LYS A 31 -5.23 -10.06 1.24
N PRO A 32 -5.94 -10.21 0.11
CA PRO A 32 -5.39 -10.76 -1.12
C PRO A 32 -4.09 -10.11 -1.62
N ARG A 33 -3.99 -8.78 -1.55
CA ARG A 33 -2.80 -8.04 -2.03
C ARG A 33 -1.59 -8.27 -1.14
N LEU A 34 -1.83 -8.32 0.17
CA LEU A 34 -0.82 -8.68 1.16
C LEU A 34 -0.31 -10.10 0.95
N ARG A 35 -1.23 -11.04 0.68
CA ARG A 35 -0.90 -12.43 0.39
C ARG A 35 -0.09 -12.57 -0.89
N GLU A 36 -0.39 -11.78 -1.92
CA GLU A 36 0.39 -11.77 -3.16
C GLU A 36 1.80 -11.20 -2.93
N GLY A 37 1.91 -10.05 -2.24
CA GLY A 37 3.20 -9.46 -1.92
C GLY A 37 4.08 -10.36 -1.06
N THR A 38 3.51 -11.00 -0.05
CA THR A 38 4.23 -12.01 0.78
C THR A 38 4.69 -13.20 -0.05
N HIS A 39 3.86 -13.71 -0.96
CA HIS A 39 4.24 -14.81 -1.86
C HIS A 39 5.40 -14.42 -2.79
N ILE A 40 5.35 -13.22 -3.38
CA ILE A 40 6.43 -12.70 -4.23
C ILE A 40 7.75 -12.58 -3.43
N LEU A 41 7.70 -12.01 -2.23
CA LEU A 41 8.85 -11.85 -1.35
C LEU A 41 9.43 -13.19 -0.90
N ALA A 42 8.58 -14.15 -0.54
CA ALA A 42 9.01 -15.51 -0.18
C ALA A 42 9.72 -16.21 -1.35
N SER A 43 9.18 -16.10 -2.57
CA SER A 43 9.81 -16.62 -3.79
C SER A 43 11.18 -15.96 -4.04
N GLN A 44 11.27 -14.64 -3.88
CA GLN A 44 12.56 -13.93 -4.01
C GLN A 44 13.57 -14.36 -2.95
N LYS A 45 13.14 -14.61 -1.71
CA LYS A 45 14.00 -15.11 -0.63
C LYS A 45 14.62 -16.46 -1.01
N THR A 46 13.83 -17.39 -1.51
CA THR A 46 14.33 -18.71 -1.97
C THR A 46 15.30 -18.58 -3.15
N LYS A 47 15.03 -17.70 -4.12
CA LYS A 47 15.97 -17.43 -5.21
C LYS A 47 17.30 -16.87 -4.69
N LEU A 48 17.27 -15.94 -3.72
CA LEU A 48 18.48 -15.40 -3.09
C LEU A 48 19.29 -16.47 -2.37
N ASP A 49 18.64 -17.41 -1.67
CA ASP A 49 19.33 -18.51 -0.99
C ASP A 49 20.11 -19.38 -1.99
N GLY A 50 19.52 -19.65 -3.16
CA GLY A 50 20.19 -20.33 -4.27
C GLY A 50 21.38 -19.53 -4.80
N ILE A 51 21.21 -18.23 -5.02
CA ILE A 51 22.27 -17.32 -5.48
C ILE A 51 23.43 -17.28 -4.49
N ILE A 52 23.15 -17.07 -3.20
CA ILE A 52 24.18 -17.01 -2.14
C ILE A 52 24.97 -18.32 -2.10
N SER A 53 24.30 -19.46 -2.23
CA SER A 53 24.95 -20.77 -2.29
C SER A 53 25.87 -20.91 -3.51
N LYS A 54 25.46 -20.43 -4.69
CA LYS A 54 26.32 -20.38 -5.89
C LYS A 54 27.53 -19.47 -5.66
N MET A 55 27.33 -18.32 -5.03
CA MET A 55 28.44 -17.41 -4.70
C MET A 55 29.44 -18.05 -3.75
N ASP A 56 29.00 -18.86 -2.78
CA ASP A 56 29.87 -19.61 -1.88
C ASP A 56 30.76 -20.62 -2.61
N TYR A 57 30.19 -21.36 -3.56
CA TYR A 57 30.96 -22.27 -4.39
C TYR A 57 32.04 -21.54 -5.21
N HIS A 58 31.67 -20.39 -5.80
CA HIS A 58 32.61 -19.57 -6.57
C HIS A 58 33.70 -18.92 -5.71
N ASP A 59 33.38 -18.46 -4.49
CA ASP A 59 34.35 -17.94 -3.52
C ASP A 59 35.47 -18.94 -3.25
N GLN A 60 35.08 -20.18 -2.92
CA GLN A 60 36.05 -21.24 -2.64
C GLN A 60 36.90 -21.57 -3.87
N LYS A 61 36.33 -21.55 -5.07
CA LYS A 61 37.07 -21.77 -6.32
C LYS A 61 38.11 -20.67 -6.53
N MET A 62 37.71 -19.40 -6.47
CA MET A 62 38.62 -18.26 -6.61
C MET A 62 39.72 -18.26 -5.56
N LEU A 63 39.41 -18.60 -4.30
CA LEU A 63 40.42 -18.73 -3.24
C LEU A 63 41.48 -19.79 -3.56
N ARG A 64 41.07 -20.94 -4.11
CA ARG A 64 42.01 -21.98 -4.58
C ARG A 64 42.87 -21.48 -5.74
N ASP A 65 42.30 -20.71 -6.66
CA ASP A 65 43.03 -20.17 -7.81
C ASP A 65 44.03 -19.09 -7.39
N VAL A 66 43.69 -18.24 -6.42
CA VAL A 66 44.65 -17.32 -5.75
C VAL A 66 45.81 -18.09 -5.12
N ALA A 67 45.52 -19.17 -4.38
CA ALA A 67 46.55 -19.97 -3.74
C ALA A 67 47.51 -20.62 -4.77
N LYS A 68 46.97 -21.15 -5.87
CA LYS A 68 47.77 -21.70 -6.97
C LYS A 68 48.66 -20.64 -7.63
N ALA A 69 48.12 -19.46 -7.94
CA ALA A 69 48.89 -18.37 -8.54
C ALA A 69 50.00 -17.87 -7.60
N LYS A 70 49.74 -17.86 -6.29
CA LYS A 70 50.76 -17.54 -5.28
C LYS A 70 51.86 -18.60 -5.23
N GLN A 71 51.52 -19.88 -5.28
CA GLN A 71 52.47 -21.00 -5.27
C GLN A 71 53.35 -21.05 -6.52
N SER A 72 52.80 -20.69 -7.69
CA SER A 72 53.57 -20.63 -8.94
C SER A 72 54.46 -19.39 -9.07
N GLY A 73 54.51 -18.53 -8.05
CA GLY A 73 55.31 -17.30 -8.06
C GLY A 73 54.72 -16.16 -8.90
N ASN A 74 53.53 -16.34 -9.50
CA ASN A 74 52.88 -15.30 -10.30
C ASN A 74 52.12 -14.31 -9.40
N MET A 75 52.87 -13.41 -8.76
CA MET A 75 52.33 -12.43 -7.81
C MET A 75 51.35 -11.44 -8.44
N TYR A 76 51.54 -11.08 -9.72
CA TYR A 76 50.61 -10.21 -10.45
C TYR A 76 49.24 -10.88 -10.59
N GLN A 77 49.21 -12.12 -11.09
CA GLN A 77 47.98 -12.89 -11.23
C GLN A 77 47.31 -13.15 -9.88
N ALA A 78 48.10 -13.51 -8.85
CA ALA A 78 47.59 -13.73 -7.51
C ALA A 78 46.90 -12.47 -6.94
N LYS A 79 47.46 -11.28 -7.17
CA LYS A 79 46.89 -10.01 -6.73
C LYS A 79 45.58 -9.69 -7.45
N THR A 80 45.52 -9.87 -8.77
CA THR A 80 44.30 -9.66 -9.55
C THR A 80 43.17 -10.58 -9.09
N LEU A 81 43.44 -11.89 -8.98
CA LEU A 81 42.46 -12.87 -8.50
C LEU A 81 42.00 -12.57 -7.06
N ALA A 82 42.90 -12.08 -6.20
CA ALA A 82 42.55 -11.71 -4.84
C ALA A 82 41.63 -10.47 -4.78
N ASN A 83 41.82 -9.49 -5.66
CA ASN A 83 40.93 -8.33 -5.78
C ASN A 83 39.55 -8.75 -6.26
N GLU A 84 39.46 -9.64 -7.25
CA GLU A 84 38.18 -10.17 -7.73
C GLU A 84 37.45 -10.95 -6.63
N LEU A 85 38.18 -11.79 -5.87
CA LEU A 85 37.63 -12.50 -4.71
C LEU A 85 37.10 -11.54 -3.64
N ALA A 86 37.80 -10.44 -3.36
CA ALA A 86 37.33 -9.44 -2.41
C ALA A 86 36.00 -8.79 -2.86
N GLN A 87 35.89 -8.44 -4.14
CA GLN A 87 34.65 -7.91 -4.73
C GLN A 87 33.50 -8.93 -4.71
N ALA A 88 33.79 -10.20 -4.99
CA ALA A 88 32.81 -11.28 -4.91
C ALA A 88 32.26 -11.43 -3.48
N ARG A 89 33.12 -11.35 -2.45
CA ARG A 89 32.73 -11.40 -1.04
C ARG A 89 31.90 -10.20 -0.61
N GLU A 90 32.26 -9.01 -1.06
CA GLU A 90 31.48 -7.79 -0.80
C GLU A 90 30.07 -7.92 -1.40
N THR A 91 29.98 -8.36 -2.66
CA THR A 91 28.69 -8.55 -3.32
C THR A 91 27.86 -9.65 -2.64
N LYS A 92 28.50 -10.72 -2.15
CA LYS A 92 27.82 -11.75 -1.35
C LYS A 92 27.22 -11.16 -0.07
N ARG A 93 27.93 -10.27 0.63
CA ARG A 93 27.40 -9.59 1.83
C ARG A 93 26.20 -8.72 1.47
N MET A 94 26.23 -8.02 0.34
CA MET A 94 25.08 -7.25 -0.13
C MET A 94 23.87 -8.16 -0.41
N MET A 95 24.06 -9.34 -1.00
CA MET A 95 22.99 -10.34 -1.20
C MET A 95 22.40 -10.82 0.13
N GLN A 96 23.24 -11.08 1.12
CA GLN A 96 22.79 -11.46 2.46
C GLN A 96 21.97 -10.35 3.13
N SER A 97 22.41 -9.09 3.00
CA SER A 97 21.64 -7.94 3.49
C SER A 97 20.29 -7.82 2.79
N LEU A 98 20.24 -8.05 1.47
CA LEU A 98 19.00 -8.05 0.70
C LEU A 98 18.03 -9.14 1.18
N ARG A 99 18.53 -10.37 1.40
CA ARG A 99 17.76 -11.48 1.94
C ARG A 99 17.12 -11.12 3.28
N ILE A 100 17.90 -10.50 4.18
CA ILE A 100 17.42 -10.05 5.49
C ILE A 100 16.34 -8.96 5.34
N MET A 101 16.51 -8.01 4.40
CA MET A 101 15.50 -6.97 4.16
C MET A 101 14.19 -7.53 3.64
N ILE A 102 14.24 -8.52 2.74
CA ILE A 102 13.04 -9.22 2.25
C ILE A 102 12.32 -9.92 3.41
N GLU A 103 13.05 -10.64 4.27
CA GLU A 103 12.50 -11.30 5.44
C GLU A 103 11.87 -10.32 6.44
N LYS A 104 12.52 -9.18 6.68
CA LYS A 104 11.94 -8.11 7.51
C LYS A 104 10.66 -7.53 6.90
N THR A 105 10.60 -7.44 5.57
CA THR A 105 9.44 -6.88 4.85
C THR A 105 8.27 -7.87 4.85
N GLU A 106 8.54 -9.16 4.67
CA GLU A 106 7.56 -10.24 4.83
C GLU A 106 6.90 -10.21 6.22
N HIS A 107 7.69 -10.06 7.29
CA HIS A 107 7.15 -9.94 8.64
C HIS A 107 6.36 -8.64 8.86
N ARG A 108 6.76 -7.53 8.22
CA ARG A 108 6.03 -6.26 8.28
C ARG A 108 4.67 -6.34 7.60
N PHE A 109 4.57 -7.08 6.50
CA PHE A 109 3.30 -7.29 5.80
C PHE A 109 2.26 -7.91 6.75
N VAL A 110 2.65 -8.86 7.59
CA VAL A 110 1.75 -9.46 8.58
C VAL A 110 1.30 -8.47 9.67
N ALA A 111 2.06 -7.39 9.91
CA ALA A 111 1.84 -6.45 11.01
C ALA A 111 1.07 -5.17 10.62
N TYR A 112 0.89 -4.86 9.33
CA TYR A 112 0.26 -3.62 8.87
C TYR A 112 -1.10 -3.86 8.19
N ASP A 113 -2.06 -2.99 8.49
CA ASP A 113 -3.42 -2.99 7.92
C ASP A 113 -3.54 -2.18 6.60
N GLY A 114 -2.43 -1.66 6.04
CA GLY A 114 -2.45 -0.70 4.92
C GLY A 114 -1.44 -0.97 3.80
N ILE A 115 -1.88 -0.85 2.54
CA ILE A 115 -1.03 -1.04 1.34
C ILE A 115 -0.04 0.11 1.10
N GLY A 116 -0.36 1.33 1.54
CA GLY A 116 0.53 2.49 1.38
C GLY A 116 1.87 2.32 2.10
N ASP A 117 1.84 1.76 3.31
CA ASP A 117 3.06 1.47 4.09
C ASP A 117 3.90 0.36 3.46
N MET A 118 3.30 -0.50 2.62
CA MET A 118 4.04 -1.56 1.92
C MET A 118 4.96 -1.02 0.82
N ALA A 119 4.50 -0.04 0.04
CA ALA A 119 5.30 0.57 -1.03
C ALA A 119 6.60 1.20 -0.47
N VAL A 120 6.51 1.90 0.67
CA VAL A 120 7.66 2.51 1.35
C VAL A 120 8.67 1.45 1.81
N THR A 121 8.22 0.24 2.14
CA THR A 121 9.12 -0.85 2.59
C THR A 121 9.81 -1.61 1.45
N ILE A 122 9.24 -1.64 0.25
CA ILE A 122 9.82 -2.38 -0.89
C ILE A 122 10.85 -1.53 -1.65
N GLU A 123 10.73 -0.20 -1.67
CA GLU A 123 11.65 0.68 -2.42
C GLU A 123 13.15 0.43 -2.10
N PRO A 124 13.57 0.34 -0.83
CA PRO A 124 14.98 0.08 -0.49
C PRO A 124 15.50 -1.27 -1.01
N ILE A 125 14.61 -2.28 -1.13
CA ILE A 125 14.94 -3.61 -1.67
C ILE A 125 15.26 -3.50 -3.17
N ILE A 126 14.44 -2.75 -3.92
CA ILE A 126 14.63 -2.53 -5.36
C ILE A 126 15.94 -1.77 -5.62
N VAL A 127 16.23 -0.74 -4.83
CA VAL A 127 17.49 0.03 -4.94
C VAL A 127 18.70 -0.88 -4.72
N LEU A 128 18.68 -1.71 -3.67
CA LEU A 128 19.79 -2.62 -3.42
C LEU A 128 19.95 -3.66 -4.54
N MET A 129 18.86 -4.18 -5.10
CA MET A 129 18.92 -5.10 -6.25
C MET A 129 19.54 -4.45 -7.50
N LYS A 130 19.22 -3.19 -7.79
CA LYS A 130 19.84 -2.44 -8.88
C LYS A 130 21.34 -2.29 -8.68
N ASN A 131 21.78 -2.00 -7.45
CA ASN A 131 23.20 -1.91 -7.10
C ASN A 131 23.90 -3.27 -7.29
N LEU A 132 23.29 -4.36 -6.81
CA LEU A 132 23.79 -5.73 -6.97
C LEU A 132 23.93 -6.13 -8.45
N LYS A 133 22.94 -5.80 -9.28
CA LYS A 133 23.00 -6.02 -10.74
C LYS A 133 24.23 -5.35 -11.34
N SER A 134 24.55 -4.13 -10.91
CA SER A 134 25.74 -3.43 -11.41
C SER A 134 27.03 -4.16 -11.02
N SER A 135 27.16 -4.57 -9.75
CA SER A 135 28.35 -5.27 -9.24
C SER A 135 28.58 -6.62 -9.93
N LEU A 136 27.52 -7.41 -10.15
CA LEU A 136 27.64 -8.77 -10.69
C LEU A 136 28.09 -8.87 -12.16
N ARG A 137 27.91 -7.80 -12.95
CA ARG A 137 28.26 -7.79 -14.39
C ARG A 137 29.73 -8.13 -14.65
N GLY A 138 30.62 -7.85 -13.70
CA GLY A 138 32.06 -8.05 -13.88
C GLY A 138 32.59 -9.47 -13.58
N PHE A 139 31.96 -10.23 -12.68
CA PHE A 139 32.58 -11.46 -12.15
C PHE A 139 31.63 -12.66 -11.98
N LEU A 140 30.31 -12.46 -11.94
CA LEU A 140 29.31 -13.53 -11.80
C LEU A 140 28.11 -13.32 -12.74
N PRO A 141 28.33 -13.33 -14.07
CA PRO A 141 27.27 -13.09 -15.05
C PRO A 141 26.15 -14.13 -15.01
N SER A 142 26.44 -15.36 -14.57
CA SER A 142 25.43 -16.42 -14.37
C SER A 142 24.38 -16.04 -13.33
N VAL A 143 24.73 -15.21 -12.34
CA VAL A 143 23.83 -14.73 -11.28
C VAL A 143 23.16 -13.42 -11.67
N ALA A 144 23.79 -12.61 -12.53
CA ALA A 144 23.27 -11.30 -12.93
C ALA A 144 21.90 -11.36 -13.62
N GLY A 145 21.62 -12.44 -14.37
CA GLY A 145 20.31 -12.69 -14.98
C GLY A 145 19.22 -12.92 -13.94
N GLU A 146 19.49 -13.77 -12.94
CA GLU A 146 18.55 -14.06 -11.84
C GLU A 146 18.21 -12.78 -11.08
N VAL A 147 19.20 -11.97 -10.74
CA VAL A 147 18.99 -10.68 -10.03
C VAL A 147 18.20 -9.68 -10.87
N THR A 148 18.38 -9.69 -12.20
CA THR A 148 17.62 -8.84 -13.10
C THR A 148 16.14 -9.21 -13.09
N GLU A 149 15.84 -10.50 -13.21
CA GLU A 149 14.46 -11.02 -13.14
C GLU A 149 13.80 -10.64 -11.79
N MET A 150 14.53 -10.80 -10.68
CA MET A 150 14.04 -10.40 -9.35
C MET A 150 13.71 -8.90 -9.27
N THR A 151 14.59 -8.05 -9.84
CA THR A 151 14.41 -6.60 -9.87
C THR A 151 13.17 -6.21 -10.67
N GLU A 152 12.96 -6.87 -11.83
CA GLU A 152 11.81 -6.64 -12.71
C GLU A 152 10.50 -7.07 -12.05
N MET A 153 10.49 -8.22 -11.38
CA MET A 153 9.31 -8.73 -10.70
C MET A 153 8.87 -7.83 -9.55
N LEU A 154 9.80 -7.41 -8.69
CA LEU A 154 9.50 -6.47 -7.60
C LEU A 154 9.12 -5.08 -8.12
N GLY A 155 9.77 -4.61 -9.19
CA GLY A 155 9.43 -3.36 -9.84
C GLY A 155 8.03 -3.38 -10.46
N SER A 156 7.65 -4.48 -11.12
CA SER A 156 6.30 -4.68 -11.67
C SER A 156 5.25 -4.70 -10.56
N TYR A 157 5.49 -5.43 -9.47
CA TYR A 157 4.59 -5.45 -8.32
C TYR A 157 4.41 -4.06 -7.70
N MET A 158 5.50 -3.30 -7.56
CA MET A 158 5.43 -1.91 -7.07
C MET A 158 4.60 -1.03 -7.99
N SER A 159 4.84 -1.09 -9.31
CA SER A 159 4.09 -0.29 -10.28
C SER A 159 2.60 -0.62 -10.29
N GLN A 160 2.25 -1.91 -10.22
CA GLN A 160 0.85 -2.36 -10.11
C GLN A 160 0.20 -1.87 -8.82
N THR A 161 0.94 -1.92 -7.70
CA THR A 161 0.47 -1.43 -6.40
C THR A 161 0.24 0.09 -6.45
N GLN A 162 1.15 0.86 -7.05
CA GLN A 162 1.04 2.32 -7.17
C GLN A 162 -0.11 2.75 -8.07
N ASN A 163 -0.22 2.22 -9.29
CA ASN A 163 -1.28 2.57 -10.24
C ASN A 163 -2.69 2.32 -9.63
N GLN A 164 -2.81 1.28 -8.80
CA GLN A 164 -4.06 0.92 -8.17
C GLN A 164 -4.37 1.76 -6.91
N ILE A 165 -3.34 2.24 -6.20
CA ILE A 165 -3.50 3.30 -5.17
C ILE A 165 -3.99 4.58 -5.82
N GLU A 166 -3.39 5.01 -6.93
CA GLU A 166 -3.80 6.22 -7.67
C GLU A 166 -5.24 6.12 -8.19
N PHE A 167 -5.67 4.94 -8.67
CA PHE A 167 -7.07 4.69 -9.04
C PHE A 167 -8.01 4.76 -7.83
N ASN A 168 -7.64 4.20 -6.68
CA ASN A 168 -8.47 4.24 -5.47
C ASN A 168 -8.55 5.68 -4.91
N VAL A 169 -7.46 6.43 -4.89
CA VAL A 169 -7.44 7.83 -4.44
C VAL A 169 -8.29 8.71 -5.36
N ASN A 170 -8.17 8.58 -6.69
CA ASN A 170 -8.99 9.36 -7.63
C ASN A 170 -10.49 9.03 -7.57
N THR A 171 -10.87 7.81 -7.14
CA THR A 171 -12.27 7.39 -7.02
C THR A 171 -12.89 7.69 -5.66
N SER A 172 -12.07 7.99 -4.64
CA SER A 172 -12.56 8.32 -3.29
C SER A 172 -12.42 9.80 -2.94
N SER A 173 -11.36 10.52 -3.33
CA SER A 173 -11.20 11.94 -2.98
C SER A 173 -12.08 12.89 -3.81
N LEU A 174 -12.19 12.66 -5.12
CA LEU A 174 -12.99 13.55 -5.99
C LEU A 174 -14.50 13.40 -5.75
N THR A 175 -14.95 12.18 -5.46
CA THR A 175 -16.37 11.86 -5.30
C THR A 175 -16.91 12.31 -3.95
N LEU A 176 -16.13 12.13 -2.86
CA LEU A 176 -16.50 12.59 -1.52
C LEU A 176 -16.50 14.12 -1.40
N ASP A 177 -15.51 14.81 -1.96
CA ASP A 177 -15.45 16.27 -1.87
C ASP A 177 -16.55 16.94 -2.69
N VAL A 178 -16.85 16.42 -3.89
CA VAL A 178 -17.94 16.96 -4.72
C VAL A 178 -19.31 16.71 -4.07
N GLU A 179 -19.55 15.53 -3.51
CA GLU A 179 -20.83 15.19 -2.86
C GLU A 179 -21.02 16.02 -1.57
N ASN A 180 -19.97 16.22 -0.78
CA ASN A 180 -20.01 17.08 0.41
C ASN A 180 -20.23 18.56 0.05
N ILE A 181 -19.54 19.08 -0.97
CA ILE A 181 -19.73 20.45 -1.46
C ILE A 181 -21.15 20.63 -2.02
N MET A 182 -21.66 19.65 -2.77
CA MET A 182 -23.03 19.67 -3.29
C MET A 182 -24.08 19.57 -2.18
N SER A 183 -23.83 18.77 -1.14
CA SER A 183 -24.70 18.65 0.03
C SER A 183 -24.69 19.95 0.86
N GLU A 184 -23.53 20.56 1.06
CA GLU A 184 -23.41 21.84 1.77
C GLU A 184 -24.10 22.97 0.97
N ALA A 185 -23.92 23.01 -0.35
CA ALA A 185 -24.62 23.94 -1.22
C ALA A 185 -26.15 23.74 -1.18
N ALA A 186 -26.62 22.49 -1.15
CA ALA A 186 -28.05 22.18 -1.03
C ALA A 186 -28.64 22.58 0.33
N ALA A 187 -27.88 22.41 1.42
CA ALA A 187 -28.28 22.85 2.75
C ALA A 187 -28.40 24.38 2.83
N VAL A 188 -27.41 25.12 2.33
CA VAL A 188 -27.43 26.59 2.28
C VAL A 188 -28.56 27.11 1.39
N ALA A 189 -28.82 26.46 0.24
CA ALA A 189 -29.95 26.81 -0.61
C ALA A 189 -31.30 26.58 0.10
N SER A 190 -31.44 25.48 0.84
CA SER A 190 -32.65 25.15 1.61
C SER A 190 -32.91 26.14 2.74
N ASP A 191 -31.87 26.57 3.46
CA ASP A 191 -31.98 27.59 4.50
C ASP A 191 -32.34 28.98 3.93
N SER A 192 -31.82 29.30 2.74
CA SER A 192 -32.15 30.55 2.05
C SER A 192 -33.61 30.63 1.57
N VAL A 193 -34.24 29.47 1.30
CA VAL A 193 -35.66 29.37 0.94
C VAL A 193 -36.55 29.53 2.17
N ASN A 194 -36.16 28.95 3.31
CA ASN A 194 -36.90 29.09 4.57
C ASN A 194 -36.87 30.52 5.14
N ALA A 195 -35.79 31.28 4.93
CA ALA A 195 -35.67 32.65 5.41
C ALA A 195 -36.45 33.69 4.57
N ARG A 196 -37.01 33.30 3.42
CA ARG A 196 -37.71 34.19 2.48
C ARG A 196 -39.23 34.03 2.45
N LEU A 197 -39.82 33.23 3.34
CA LEU A 197 -41.28 33.12 3.43
C LEU A 197 -41.86 34.28 4.27
N PRO A 198 -42.56 35.27 3.67
CA PRO A 198 -43.21 36.32 4.44
C PRO A 198 -44.37 35.75 5.27
N SER A 199 -44.40 36.06 6.56
CA SER A 199 -45.54 35.77 7.43
C SER A 199 -46.72 36.66 7.04
N THR A 200 -47.86 36.07 6.66
CA THR A 200 -49.08 36.83 6.41
C THR A 200 -49.75 37.22 7.74
N PRO A 201 -50.26 38.46 7.91
CA PRO A 201 -50.96 38.84 9.14
C PRO A 201 -52.36 38.24 9.16
N ALA A 202 -52.60 37.28 10.07
CA ALA A 202 -53.95 36.84 10.42
C ALA A 202 -54.54 37.79 11.49
N GLU A 203 -55.29 38.77 11.00
CA GLU A 203 -56.58 39.24 11.53
C GLU A 203 -56.83 39.14 13.05
N VAL A 204 -56.59 40.24 13.77
CA VAL A 204 -57.07 40.44 15.15
C VAL A 204 -58.56 40.77 15.09
N ASN A 205 -59.40 39.77 15.33
CA ASN A 205 -60.83 39.94 15.54
C ASN A 205 -61.20 39.71 17.02
N ARG A 206 -61.67 40.79 17.66
CA ARG A 206 -62.69 40.86 18.72
C ARG A 206 -62.41 40.22 20.08
N VAL A 207 -62.13 41.10 21.05
CA VAL A 207 -62.39 40.83 22.47
C VAL A 207 -63.83 41.24 22.80
N THR A 208 -64.66 40.26 23.11
CA THR A 208 -65.90 40.43 23.91
C THR A 208 -65.77 39.55 25.14
N THR A 209 -65.90 40.13 26.34
CA THR A 209 -66.93 39.77 27.34
C THR A 209 -66.64 40.42 28.69
N SER A 210 -67.69 41.06 29.19
CA SER A 210 -67.93 41.71 30.47
C SER A 210 -67.67 40.86 31.72
N ASN A 211 -67.44 41.56 32.85
CA ASN A 211 -68.01 41.41 34.21
C ASN A 211 -66.98 41.93 35.25
N ASN A 212 -67.25 42.64 36.35
CA ASN A 212 -68.40 43.34 36.98
C ASN A 212 -67.83 44.09 38.23
N THR A 213 -68.65 44.90 38.94
CA THR A 213 -68.51 45.60 40.26
C THR A 213 -68.18 47.10 40.14
N ILE A 214 -69.02 48.08 40.52
CA ILE A 214 -70.09 48.21 41.56
C ILE A 214 -71.36 48.82 40.95
#